data_AF-A0A7C2W4S6-F1
#
_entry.id   AF-A0A7C2W4S6-F1
#
_cell.length_a   1.000
_cell.length_b   1.000
_cell.length_c   1.000
_cell.angle_alpha   90.00
_cell.angle_beta   90.00
_cell.angle_gamma   90.00
#
_symmetry.space_group_name_H-M   'P 1'
#
loop_
_entity.id
_entity.type
_entity.pdbx_description
1 polymer ?
#
loop_
_entity_poly.entity_id
_entity_poly.type
_entity_poly.pdbx_seq_one_letter_code
_entity_poly.pdbx_strand_id
1 'polypeptide(L)'
;MSLTTRKIIVVATIAAVFLAANILVIANWLAEHGVAEKAGWIRREFLTGTAIAVILVLLILLVNPVGRAGGLGRRCPVCDHRLIIRGGYCPEWGSSVRG
;
A
#
# COMPACT_ATOMS: atom_id res chain seq x y z
N MET A 1 1.53 -16.38 0.71
CA MET A 1 0.44 -16.65 -0.25
C MET A 1 -0.36 -17.85 0.22
N SER A 2 -1.61 -17.65 0.66
CA SER A 2 -2.50 -18.78 0.94
C SER A 2 -2.98 -19.43 -0.37
N LEU A 3 -3.43 -20.69 -0.30
CA LEU A 3 -4.01 -21.42 -1.44
C LEU A 3 -5.17 -20.64 -2.09
N THR A 4 -5.97 -19.96 -1.27
CA THR A 4 -7.09 -19.13 -1.71
C THR A 4 -6.62 -17.93 -2.53
N THR A 5 -5.59 -17.21 -2.06
CA THR A 5 -5.03 -16.06 -2.80
C THR A 5 -4.48 -16.51 -4.15
N ARG A 6 -3.78 -17.64 -4.21
CA ARG A 6 -3.24 -18.16 -5.48
C ARG A 6 -4.36 -18.54 -6.46
N LYS A 7 -5.43 -19.20 -6.00
CA LYS A 7 -6.60 -19.52 -6.84
C LYS A 7 -7.30 -18.27 -7.36
N ILE A 8 -7.52 -17.27 -6.51
CA ILE A 8 -8.16 -16.01 -6.91
C ILE A 8 -7.34 -15.31 -7.99
N ILE A 9 -6.01 -15.25 -7.84
CA ILE A 9 -5.13 -14.61 -8.83
C ILE A 9 -5.23 -15.33 -10.18
N VAL A 10 -5.18 -16.67 -10.19
CA VAL A 10 -5.30 -17.44 -11.43
C VAL A 10 -6.65 -17.23 -12.10
N VAL A 11 -7.75 -17.31 -11.34
CA VAL A 11 -9.11 -17.08 -11.87
C VAL A 11 -9.26 -15.66 -12.40
N ALA A 12 -8.79 -14.65 -11.66
CA ALA A 12 -8.82 -13.25 -12.08
C ALA A 12 -8.01 -13.02 -13.35
N THR A 13 -6.86 -13.68 -13.49
CA THR A 13 -6.01 -13.56 -14.68
C THR A 13 -6.67 -14.19 -15.90
N ILE A 14 -7.27 -15.38 -15.76
CA ILE A 14 -8.03 -16.02 -16.83
C ILE A 14 -9.19 -15.12 -17.27
N ALA A 15 -9.97 -14.61 -16.31
CA ALA A 15 -11.07 -13.68 -16.60
C ALA A 15 -10.57 -12.43 -17.33
N ALA A 16 -9.45 -11.84 -16.89
CA ALA A 16 -8.86 -10.66 -17.53
C ALA A 16 -8.43 -10.94 -18.98
N VAL A 17 -7.84 -12.10 -19.26
CA VAL A 17 -7.46 -12.50 -20.64
C VAL A 17 -8.71 -12.67 -21.51
N PHE A 18 -9.77 -13.31 -20.99
CA PHE A 18 -11.03 -13.43 -21.72
C PHE A 18 -11.70 -12.08 -22.00
N LEU A 19 -11.67 -11.17 -21.03
CA LEU A 19 -12.15 -9.80 -21.20
C LEU A 19 -11.33 -9.06 -22.27
N ALA A 20 -10.01 -9.16 -22.22
CA ALA A 20 -9.13 -8.51 -23.18
C ALA A 20 -9.32 -9.06 -24.60
N ALA A 21 -9.50 -10.37 -24.74
CA ALA A 21 -9.77 -11.01 -26.04
C ALA A 21 -11.12 -10.59 -26.64
N ASN A 22 -12.09 -10.18 -25.81
CA ASN A 22 -13.43 -9.79 -26.23
C ASN A 22 -13.71 -8.30 -25.99
N ILE A 23 -12.67 -7.47 -26.05
CA ILE A 23 -12.77 -6.06 -25.65
C ILE A 23 -13.77 -5.25 -26.47
N LEU A 24 -13.95 -5.58 -27.76
CA LEU A 24 -14.91 -4.92 -28.64
C LEU A 24 -16.36 -5.24 -28.28
N VAL A 25 -16.66 -6.52 -27.99
CA VAL A 25 -18.00 -6.96 -27.56
C VAL A 25 -18.36 -6.32 -26.23
N ILE A 26 -17.40 -6.26 -25.32
CA ILE A 26 -17.57 -5.65 -24.00
C ILE A 26 -17.75 -4.14 -24.12
N ALA A 27 -16.95 -3.48 -24.95
CA ALA A 27 -17.10 -2.04 -25.18
C ALA A 27 -18.49 -1.69 -25.75
N ASN A 28 -18.98 -2.47 -26.72
CA ASN A 28 -20.32 -2.26 -27.27
C ASN A 28 -21.42 -2.51 -26.22
N TRP A 29 -21.30 -3.59 -25.44
CA TRP A 29 -22.23 -3.90 -24.35
C TRP A 29 -22.26 -2.81 -23.26
N LEU A 30 -21.09 -2.27 -22.87
CA LEU A 30 -20.97 -1.17 -21.92
C LEU A 30 -21.56 0.14 -22.47
N ALA A 31 -21.42 0.38 -23.78
CA ALA A 31 -22.00 1.54 -24.44
C ALA A 31 -23.53 1.45 -24.47
N GLU A 32 -24.09 0.29 -24.83
CA GLU A 32 -25.53 0.03 -24.82
C GLU A 32 -26.16 0.15 -23.42
N HIS A 33 -25.43 -0.24 -22.37
CA HIS A 33 -25.90 -0.16 -20.99
C HIS A 33 -25.70 1.22 -20.35
N GLY A 34 -25.20 2.22 -21.09
CA GLY A 34 -24.98 3.59 -20.59
C GLY A 34 -23.94 3.67 -19.47
N VAL A 35 -23.10 2.65 -19.31
CA VAL A 35 -22.10 2.56 -18.23
C VAL A 35 -21.01 3.62 -18.42
N ALA A 36 -20.67 3.92 -19.67
CA ALA A 36 -19.70 4.98 -20.01
C ALA A 36 -20.18 6.36 -19.55
N GLU A 37 -21.48 6.65 -19.68
CA GLU A 37 -22.07 7.92 -19.27
C GLU A 37 -22.13 8.04 -17.74
N LYS A 38 -22.54 6.97 -17.06
CA LYS A 38 -22.48 6.89 -15.58
C LYS A 38 -21.05 7.02 -15.06
N ALA A 39 -20.07 6.40 -15.70
CA ALA A 39 -18.66 6.53 -15.35
C ALA A 39 -18.15 7.96 -15.56
N GLY A 40 -18.57 8.62 -16.64
CA GLY A 40 -18.27 10.03 -16.91
C GLY A 40 -18.93 10.99 -15.90
N TRP A 41 -20.14 10.67 -15.43
CA TRP A 41 -20.81 11.41 -14.37
C TRP A 41 -20.09 11.24 -13.02
N ILE A 42 -19.79 9.99 -12.62
CA ILE A 42 -19.03 9.69 -11.40
C ILE A 42 -17.66 10.37 -11.42
N ARG A 43 -16.98 10.36 -12.56
CA ARG A 43 -15.67 11.01 -12.72
C ARG A 43 -15.77 12.52 -12.49
N ARG A 44 -16.80 13.17 -13.04
CA ARG A 44 -16.99 14.62 -12.92
C ARG A 44 -17.39 15.03 -11.50
N GLU A 45 -18.27 14.27 -10.88
CA GLU A 45 -18.87 14.63 -9.59
C GLU A 45 -18.01 14.21 -8.39
N PHE A 46 -17.39 13.02 -8.43
CA PHE A 46 -16.71 12.44 -7.27
C PHE A 46 -15.18 12.32 -7.42
N LEU A 47 -14.67 12.21 -8.65
CA LEU A 47 -13.22 12.11 -8.93
C LEU A 47 -12.66 13.40 -9.53
N THR A 48 -13.02 14.53 -8.94
CA THR A 48 -12.29 15.77 -9.21
C THR A 48 -10.82 15.54 -8.83
N GLY A 49 -9.87 16.02 -9.65
CA GLY A 49 -8.44 15.75 -9.44
C GLY A 49 -7.94 16.14 -8.05
N THR A 50 -8.61 17.11 -7.42
CA THR A 50 -8.41 17.54 -6.04
C THR A 50 -8.91 16.51 -5.01
N ALA A 51 -10.09 15.91 -5.18
CA ALA A 51 -10.61 14.88 -4.28
C ALA A 51 -9.67 13.66 -4.24
N ILE A 52 -9.15 13.24 -5.39
CA ILE A 52 -8.16 12.15 -5.47
C ILE A 52 -6.89 12.53 -4.71
N ALA A 53 -6.37 13.74 -4.93
CA ALA A 53 -5.16 14.21 -4.25
C ALA A 53 -5.33 14.23 -2.72
N VAL A 54 -6.47 14.72 -2.22
CA VAL A 54 -6.78 14.75 -0.79
C VAL A 54 -6.87 13.34 -0.20
N ILE A 55 -7.59 12.42 -0.87
CA ILE A 55 -7.71 11.02 -0.42
C ILE A 55 -6.33 10.35 -0.38
N LEU A 56 -5.50 10.54 -1.40
CA LEU A 56 -4.13 9.99 -1.43
C LEU A 56 -3.26 10.56 -0.32
N VAL A 57 -3.28 11.87 -0.09
CA VAL A 57 -2.53 12.51 1.00
C VAL A 57 -2.97 11.96 2.36
N LEU A 58 -4.28 11.84 2.60
CA LEU A 58 -4.81 11.25 3.83
C LEU A 58 -4.39 9.79 4.00
N LEU A 59 -4.43 8.99 2.93
CA LEU A 59 -3.95 7.60 2.95
C LEU A 59 -2.45 7.51 3.27
N ILE A 60 -1.64 8.37 2.67
CA ILE A 60 -0.20 8.44 2.95
C ILE A 60 0.05 8.81 4.40
N LEU A 61 -0.64 9.84 4.92
CA LEU A 61 -0.55 10.25 6.33
C LEU A 61 -1.03 9.16 7.29
N LEU A 62 -2.07 8.40 6.92
CA LEU A 62 -2.64 7.33 7.74
C LEU A 62 -1.73 6.10 7.78
N VAL A 63 -1.20 5.67 6.64
CA VAL A 63 -0.30 4.51 6.53
C VAL A 63 1.07 4.85 7.08
N ASN A 64 1.53 6.09 6.90
CA ASN A 64 2.83 6.54 7.36
C ASN A 64 2.68 7.94 7.98
N PRO A 65 2.32 8.04 9.28
CA PRO A 65 2.36 9.32 9.95
C PRO A 65 3.79 9.85 9.84
N VAL A 66 3.95 10.94 9.10
CA VAL A 66 5.20 11.71 8.98
C VAL A 66 5.57 12.13 10.41
N GLY A 67 6.31 11.27 11.10
CA GLY A 67 6.38 11.30 12.56
C GLY A 67 6.66 9.95 13.21
N ARG A 68 6.63 8.82 12.49
CA ARG A 68 7.12 7.54 13.00
C ARG A 68 8.65 7.54 13.06
N ALA A 69 9.15 8.19 14.11
CA ALA A 69 10.35 7.90 14.87
C ALA A 69 11.30 6.89 14.19
N GLY A 70 12.24 7.43 13.41
CA GLY A 70 13.57 6.84 13.34
C GLY A 70 14.16 6.89 14.75
N GLY A 71 13.76 5.94 15.59
CA GLY A 71 14.40 5.70 16.87
C GLY A 71 15.84 5.34 16.56
N LEU A 72 16.75 6.33 16.70
CA LEU A 72 18.19 6.15 16.88
C LEU A 72 18.45 5.39 18.19
N GLY A 73 17.81 4.23 18.36
CA GLY A 73 18.15 3.28 19.39
C GLY A 73 19.33 2.48 18.89
N ARG A 74 20.50 2.68 19.50
CA ARG A 74 21.66 1.82 19.25
C ARG A 74 21.28 0.41 19.67
N ARG A 75 21.64 -0.61 18.89
CA ARG A 75 21.53 -2.00 19.32
C ARG A 75 22.85 -2.46 19.91
N CYS A 76 22.79 -3.24 20.98
CA CYS A 76 23.96 -3.92 21.49
C CYS A 76 24.36 -5.04 20.49
N PRO A 77 25.62 -5.13 20.03
CA PRO A 77 26.04 -6.18 19.10
C PRO A 77 26.02 -7.60 19.72
N VAL A 78 25.91 -7.72 21.05
CA VAL A 78 25.98 -9.01 21.76
C VAL A 78 24.58 -9.56 22.07
N CYS A 79 23.68 -8.73 22.61
CA CYS A 79 22.35 -9.16 23.00
C CYS A 79 21.23 -8.66 22.07
N ASP A 80 21.56 -7.86 21.04
CA ASP A 80 20.65 -7.24 20.07
C ASP A 80 19.52 -6.38 20.70
N HIS A 81 19.63 -6.12 22.01
CA HIS A 81 18.67 -5.32 22.74
C HIS A 81 18.78 -3.85 22.31
N ARG A 82 17.63 -3.20 22.09
CA ARG A 82 17.59 -1.77 21.77
C ARG A 82 17.92 -0.95 23.02
N LEU A 83 18.99 -0.18 22.93
CA LEU A 83 19.42 0.74 23.97
C LEU A 83 18.71 2.08 23.74
N ILE A 84 17.89 2.44 24.72
CA ILE A 84 17.14 3.72 24.76
C ILE A 84 17.97 4.79 25.51
N ILE A 85 19.02 4.37 26.23
CA ILE A 85 19.80 5.21 27.14
C ILE A 85 21.07 5.72 26.44
N ARG A 86 21.39 6.99 26.65
CA ARG A 86 22.53 7.73 26.09
C ARG A 86 23.87 7.36 26.78
N GLY A 87 24.18 6.07 26.84
CA GLY A 87 25.41 5.52 27.43
C GLY A 87 26.25 4.80 26.38
N GLY A 88 27.59 4.87 26.49
CA GLY A 88 28.52 4.17 25.60
C GLY A 88 28.66 2.67 25.86
N TYR A 89 27.88 2.11 26.80
CA TYR A 89 27.98 0.73 27.26
C TYR A 89 26.59 0.13 27.51
N CYS A 90 26.45 -1.18 27.27
CA CYS A 90 25.24 -1.94 27.58
C CYS A 90 25.12 -2.18 29.11
N PRO A 91 23.97 -1.91 29.75
CA PRO A 91 23.81 -2.08 31.21
C PRO A 91 23.82 -3.54 31.67
N GLU A 92 23.46 -4.48 30.79
CA GLU A 92 23.43 -5.92 31.13
C GLU A 92 24.78 -6.61 30.95
N TRP A 93 25.49 -6.29 29.86
CA TRP A 93 26.68 -7.04 29.42
C TRP A 93 27.96 -6.19 29.41
N GLY A 94 27.87 -4.88 29.67
CA GLY A 94 29.01 -3.98 29.70
C GLY A 94 29.72 -3.76 28.35
N SER A 95 29.20 -4.32 27.25
CA SER A 95 29.84 -4.19 25.92
C SER A 95 29.82 -2.74 25.44
N SER A 96 30.94 -2.25 24.91
CA SER A 96 31.03 -0.91 24.34
C SER A 96 30.23 -0.82 23.05
N VAL A 97 29.36 0.18 22.97
CA VAL A 97 28.50 0.47 21.82
C VAL A 97 29.06 1.72 21.14
N ARG A 98 30.21 1.55 20.48
CA ARG A 98 30.79 2.57 19.61
C ARG A 98 29.99 2.56 18.31
N GLY A 99 29.49 3.74 17.94
CA GLY A 99 28.95 3.98 16.59
C GLY A 99 30.07 4.06 15.58
#